data_AF-J4HSL4-F1
#
_entry.id   AF-J4HSL4-F1
#
_cell.length_a   1.000
_cell.length_b   1.000
_cell.length_c   1.000
_cell.angle_alpha   90.00
_cell.angle_beta   90.00
_cell.angle_gamma   90.00
#
_symmetry.space_group_name_H-M   'P 1'
#
loop_
_entity.id
_entity.type
_entity.pdbx_description
1 polymer ?
#
loop_
_entity_poly.entity_id
_entity_poly.type
_entity_poly.pdbx_seq_one_letter_code
_entity_poly.pdbx_strand_id
1 'polypeptide(L)'
;MSSLAAPVQQPDSHQEPSPLPLATSSAGRVSGKAWKQPKSPAVRSHIPDGVKTKSWEDRMKKTQKEKAIKKLQAELSEEKKAEKTRRRAITLERRKAAEERRKLEEDRAKACLADIFPIRAS
;
A
#
# COMPACT_ATOMS: atom_id res chain seq x y z
N MET A 1 38.04 -60.32 -44.84
CA MET A 1 37.37 -59.02 -44.99
C MET A 1 36.54 -59.08 -46.27
N SER A 2 35.23 -59.26 -46.15
CA SER A 2 34.33 -59.39 -47.29
C SER A 2 32.97 -58.73 -46.97
N SER A 3 32.61 -57.80 -47.86
CA SER A 3 31.28 -57.36 -48.29
C SER A 3 30.29 -56.77 -47.28
N LEU A 4 29.98 -55.49 -47.50
CA LEU A 4 28.75 -54.82 -47.10
C LEU A 4 27.51 -55.53 -47.67
N ALA A 5 26.45 -55.62 -46.87
CA ALA A 5 25.07 -55.78 -47.34
C ALA A 5 24.15 -54.98 -46.40
N ALA A 6 23.46 -53.98 -46.94
CA ALA A 6 22.49 -53.17 -46.22
C ALA A 6 21.16 -53.93 -46.05
N PRO A 7 20.50 -53.86 -44.88
CA PRO A 7 19.13 -54.34 -44.75
C PRO A 7 18.12 -53.30 -45.27
N VAL A 8 17.30 -53.80 -46.18
CA VAL A 8 16.15 -53.20 -46.85
C VAL A 8 15.10 -52.69 -45.85
N GLN A 9 14.57 -51.50 -46.10
CA GLN A 9 13.44 -50.89 -45.40
C GLN A 9 12.16 -51.72 -45.60
N GLN A 10 11.42 -51.98 -44.51
CA GLN A 10 10.01 -52.37 -44.56
C GLN A 10 9.14 -51.15 -44.19
N PRO A 11 7.99 -50.94 -44.85
CA PRO A 11 7.15 -49.76 -44.66
C PRO A 11 6.35 -49.82 -43.36
N ASP A 12 6.32 -48.70 -42.66
CA ASP A 12 5.57 -48.47 -41.43
C ASP A 12 4.07 -48.72 -41.62
N SER A 13 3.54 -49.51 -40.70
CA SER A 13 2.13 -49.82 -40.50
C SER A 13 1.28 -48.55 -40.42
N HIS A 14 0.21 -48.49 -41.22
CA HIS A 14 -0.87 -47.52 -41.06
C HIS A 14 -1.50 -47.68 -39.68
N GLN A 15 -1.15 -46.79 -38.75
CA GLN A 15 -1.77 -46.69 -37.44
C GLN A 15 -3.04 -45.84 -37.59
N GLU A 16 -4.18 -46.52 -37.64
CA GLU A 16 -5.51 -45.91 -37.56
C GLU A 16 -5.60 -44.97 -36.35
N PRO A 17 -5.97 -43.69 -36.51
CA PRO A 17 -6.10 -42.77 -35.40
C PRO A 17 -7.34 -43.16 -34.57
N SER A 18 -7.10 -43.57 -33.32
CA SER A 18 -8.14 -43.71 -32.30
C SER A 18 -9.03 -42.45 -32.28
N PRO A 19 -10.36 -42.58 -32.42
CA PRO A 19 -11.25 -41.43 -32.49
C PRO A 19 -11.23 -40.67 -31.15
N LEU A 20 -10.74 -39.43 -31.20
CA LEU A 20 -10.81 -38.50 -30.08
C LEU A 20 -12.29 -38.22 -29.77
N PRO A 21 -12.77 -38.45 -28.53
CA PRO A 21 -14.16 -38.16 -28.20
C PRO A 21 -14.38 -36.65 -28.27
N LEU A 22 -15.07 -36.20 -29.32
CA LEU A 22 -15.56 -34.83 -29.42
C LEU A 22 -16.68 -34.67 -28.39
N ALA A 23 -16.49 -33.74 -27.45
CA ALA A 23 -17.50 -33.43 -26.45
C ALA A 23 -18.81 -33.03 -27.15
N THR A 24 -19.90 -33.73 -26.81
CA THR A 24 -21.23 -33.51 -27.37
C THR A 24 -21.73 -32.12 -26.98
N SER A 25 -21.57 -31.14 -27.86
CA SER A 25 -22.12 -29.80 -27.67
C SER A 25 -23.59 -29.81 -28.07
N SER A 26 -24.47 -30.28 -27.18
CA SER A 26 -25.91 -30.20 -27.40
C SER A 26 -26.59 -29.03 -26.69
N ALA A 27 -26.09 -28.46 -25.58
CA ALA A 27 -26.76 -27.32 -24.92
C ALA A 27 -26.00 -26.60 -23.76
N GLY A 28 -24.70 -26.25 -23.82
CA GLY A 28 -24.01 -25.83 -22.58
C GLY A 28 -22.79 -24.92 -22.67
N ARG A 29 -23.02 -23.60 -22.78
CA ARG A 29 -22.20 -22.47 -22.23
C ARG A 29 -20.68 -22.41 -22.41
N VAL A 30 -20.05 -23.24 -23.23
CA VAL A 30 -18.67 -22.99 -23.66
C VAL A 30 -18.75 -22.18 -24.94
N SER A 31 -18.46 -20.88 -24.86
CA SER A 31 -18.28 -20.07 -26.07
C SER A 31 -17.20 -20.76 -26.91
N GLY A 32 -17.54 -21.27 -28.10
CA GLY A 32 -16.60 -21.90 -29.03
C GLY A 32 -15.46 -20.98 -29.53
N LYS A 33 -15.32 -19.78 -28.96
CA LYS A 33 -14.21 -18.86 -29.17
C LYS A 33 -13.21 -19.07 -28.04
N ALA A 34 -12.08 -19.68 -28.34
CA ALA A 34 -11.02 -20.02 -27.38
C ALA A 34 -10.47 -18.82 -26.59
N TRP A 35 -10.62 -17.61 -27.11
CA TRP A 35 -10.19 -16.37 -26.45
C TRP A 35 -11.18 -15.85 -25.39
N LYS A 36 -12.38 -16.44 -25.26
CA LYS A 36 -13.36 -16.03 -24.25
C LYS A 36 -13.22 -16.89 -23.00
N GLN A 37 -13.03 -16.24 -21.86
CA GLN A 37 -13.03 -16.91 -20.55
C GLN A 37 -14.41 -17.56 -20.29
N PRO A 38 -14.44 -18.79 -19.73
CA PRO A 38 -15.69 -19.45 -19.38
C PRO A 38 -16.45 -18.63 -18.34
N LYS A 39 -17.76 -18.44 -18.56
CA LYS A 39 -18.62 -17.71 -17.62
C LYS A 39 -18.88 -18.58 -16.39
N SER A 40 -18.18 -18.31 -15.29
CA SER A 40 -18.49 -18.88 -13.97
C SER A 40 -19.65 -18.12 -13.32
N PRO A 41 -20.67 -18.81 -12.77
CA PRO A 41 -21.71 -18.14 -12.00
C PRO A 41 -21.11 -17.43 -10.77
N ALA A 42 -21.41 -16.15 -10.60
CA ALA A 42 -21.00 -15.40 -9.42
C ALA A 42 -21.77 -15.87 -8.18
N VAL A 43 -21.14 -16.64 -7.30
CA VAL A 43 -21.70 -17.04 -6.01
C VAL A 43 -21.61 -15.85 -5.04
N ARG A 44 -22.73 -15.15 -4.82
CA ARG A 44 -22.84 -14.09 -3.81
C ARG A 44 -23.32 -14.68 -2.50
N SER A 45 -22.53 -14.53 -1.44
CA SER A 45 -22.98 -14.79 -0.07
C SER A 45 -23.37 -13.47 0.59
N HIS A 46 -24.45 -13.48 1.38
CA HIS A 46 -24.85 -12.34 2.23
C HIS A 46 -24.04 -12.27 3.54
N ILE A 47 -22.98 -13.06 3.68
CA ILE A 47 -22.16 -13.11 4.88
C ILE A 47 -21.18 -11.92 4.87
N PRO A 48 -21.09 -11.15 5.96
CA PRO A 48 -20.14 -10.05 6.06
C PRO A 48 -18.71 -10.57 5.98
N ASP A 49 -17.84 -9.80 5.33
CA ASP A 49 -16.46 -10.18 5.00
C ASP A 49 -15.64 -10.64 6.22
N GLY A 50 -15.91 -10.05 7.39
CA GLY A 50 -15.24 -10.41 8.65
C GLY A 50 -15.59 -11.79 9.22
N VAL A 51 -16.63 -12.46 8.71
CA VAL A 51 -17.09 -13.78 9.19
C VAL A 51 -16.97 -14.86 8.10
N LYS A 52 -16.40 -14.52 6.93
CA LYS A 52 -16.19 -15.47 5.83
C LYS A 52 -15.26 -16.64 6.20
N THR A 53 -14.41 -16.50 7.22
CA THR A 53 -13.57 -17.58 7.73
C THR A 53 -14.38 -18.50 8.64
N LYS A 54 -14.33 -19.81 8.37
CA LYS A 54 -15.06 -20.85 9.13
C LYS A 54 -14.59 -20.98 10.58
N SER A 55 -13.35 -20.58 10.89
CA SER A 55 -12.72 -20.64 12.21
C SER A 55 -12.85 -19.32 12.97
N TRP A 56 -13.26 -19.39 14.24
CA TRP A 56 -13.22 -18.25 15.16
C TRP A 56 -11.77 -17.84 15.50
N GLU A 57 -10.90 -18.82 15.70
CA GLU A 57 -9.51 -18.61 16.07
C GLU A 57 -8.75 -17.73 15.06
N ASP A 58 -8.97 -17.94 13.77
CA ASP A 58 -8.28 -17.14 12.74
C ASP A 58 -8.74 -15.70 12.73
N ARG A 59 -10.01 -15.43 13.09
CA ARG A 59 -10.52 -14.08 13.30
C ARG A 59 -9.83 -13.44 14.50
N MET A 60 -9.73 -14.17 15.61
CA MET A 60 -9.04 -13.68 16.79
C MET A 60 -7.55 -13.39 16.53
N LYS A 61 -6.85 -14.28 15.83
CA LYS A 61 -5.45 -14.06 15.41
C LYS A 61 -5.30 -12.81 14.54
N LYS A 62 -6.21 -12.56 13.59
CA LYS A 62 -6.22 -11.33 12.78
C LYS A 62 -6.42 -10.08 13.66
N THR A 63 -7.41 -10.09 14.54
CA THR A 63 -7.65 -8.93 15.43
C THR A 63 -6.47 -8.66 16.38
N GLN A 64 -5.79 -9.70 16.87
CA GLN A 64 -4.59 -9.54 17.69
C GLN A 64 -3.44 -8.93 16.91
N LYS A 65 -3.21 -9.39 15.66
CA LYS A 65 -2.21 -8.81 14.76
C LYS A 65 -2.52 -7.33 14.46
N GLU A 66 -3.76 -7.00 14.14
CA GLU A 66 -4.18 -5.63 13.89
C GLU A 66 -4.01 -4.73 15.11
N LYS A 67 -4.33 -5.23 16.31
CA LYS A 67 -4.08 -4.52 17.58
C LYS A 67 -2.59 -4.29 17.79
N ALA A 68 -1.74 -5.28 17.53
CA ALA A 68 -0.29 -5.14 17.65
C ALA A 68 0.25 -4.11 16.64
N ILE A 69 -0.19 -4.15 15.38
CA ILE A 69 0.20 -3.18 14.35
C ILE A 69 -0.22 -1.76 14.75
N LYS A 70 -1.45 -1.58 15.25
CA LYS A 70 -1.94 -0.26 15.69
C LYS A 70 -1.15 0.29 16.87
N LYS A 71 -0.75 -0.55 17.83
CA LYS A 71 0.12 -0.13 18.94
C LYS A 71 1.47 0.37 18.43
N LEU A 72 2.14 -0.42 17.59
CA LEU A 72 3.41 -0.03 16.97
C LEU A 72 3.27 1.27 16.15
N GLN A 73 2.18 1.42 15.41
CA GLN A 73 1.91 2.64 14.66
C GLN A 73 1.75 3.87 15.59
N ALA A 74 1.06 3.71 16.71
CA ALA A 74 0.86 4.78 17.69
C ALA A 74 2.20 5.23 18.28
N GLU A 75 2.99 4.28 18.80
CA GLU A 75 4.32 4.50 19.38
C GLU A 75 5.24 5.26 18.39
N LEU A 76 5.37 4.78 17.15
CA LEU A 76 6.18 5.44 16.12
C LEU A 76 5.68 6.83 15.75
N SER A 77 4.36 7.04 15.76
CA SER A 77 3.77 8.34 15.43
C SER A 77 3.97 9.36 16.56
N GLU A 78 3.92 8.91 17.81
CA GLU A 78 4.12 9.73 19.00
C GLU A 78 5.58 10.18 19.10
N GLU A 79 6.54 9.29 18.90
CA GLU A 79 7.97 9.64 18.86
C GLU A 79 8.26 10.71 17.79
N LYS A 80 7.72 10.54 16.58
CA LYS A 80 7.88 11.52 15.48
C LYS A 80 7.24 12.86 15.83
N LYS A 81 6.05 12.86 16.45
CA LYS A 81 5.38 14.09 16.87
C LYS A 81 6.14 14.78 18.01
N ALA A 82 6.67 14.04 18.96
CA ALA A 82 7.48 14.57 20.06
C ALA A 82 8.73 15.28 19.54
N GLU A 83 9.47 14.67 18.61
CA GLU A 83 10.64 15.31 18.01
C GLU A 83 10.27 16.55 17.18
N LYS A 84 9.19 16.47 16.39
CA LYS A 84 8.72 17.63 15.60
C LYS A 84 8.27 18.79 16.48
N THR A 85 7.59 18.50 17.59
CA THR A 85 7.15 19.52 18.56
C THR A 85 8.32 20.15 19.28
N ARG A 86 9.33 19.36 19.68
CA ARG A 86 10.59 19.87 20.24
C ARG A 86 11.28 20.86 19.28
N ARG A 87 11.45 20.48 18.01
CA ARG A 87 12.05 21.38 17.01
C ARG A 87 11.27 22.69 16.84
N ARG A 88 9.93 22.59 16.81
CA ARG A 88 9.05 23.76 16.72
C ARG A 88 9.17 24.66 17.95
N ALA A 89 9.22 24.08 19.15
CA ALA A 89 9.38 24.81 20.40
C ALA A 89 10.69 25.62 20.39
N ILE A 90 11.81 24.99 20.02
CA ILE A 90 13.11 25.67 19.93
C ILE A 90 13.06 26.86 18.95
N THR A 91 12.51 26.66 17.76
CA THR A 91 12.41 27.75 16.76
C THR A 91 11.49 28.87 17.24
N LEU A 92 10.39 28.51 17.90
CA LEU A 92 9.44 29.48 18.44
C LEU A 92 10.06 30.27 19.61
N GLU A 93 10.83 29.63 20.47
CA GLU A 93 11.60 30.28 21.53
C GLU A 93 12.63 31.25 20.95
N ARG A 94 13.38 30.84 19.92
CA ARG A 94 14.34 31.71 19.22
C ARG A 94 13.65 32.94 18.62
N ARG A 95 12.49 32.75 17.99
CA ARG A 95 11.70 33.83 17.42
C ARG A 95 11.20 34.79 18.50
N LYS A 96 10.63 34.25 19.59
CA LYS A 96 10.16 35.07 20.72
C LYS A 96 11.30 35.86 21.35
N ALA A 97 12.47 35.25 21.56
CA ALA A 97 13.63 35.94 22.12
C ALA A 97 14.09 37.11 21.22
N ALA A 98 14.07 36.94 19.90
CA ALA A 98 14.38 38.01 18.96
C ALA A 98 13.32 39.12 18.93
N GLU A 99 12.03 38.76 18.98
CA GLU A 99 10.91 39.72 19.03
C GLU A 99 10.93 40.55 20.32
N GLU A 100 11.18 39.93 21.47
CA GLU A 100 11.26 40.63 22.76
C GLU A 100 12.49 41.54 22.83
N ARG A 101 13.64 41.09 22.31
CA ARG A 101 14.81 41.97 22.17
C ARG A 101 14.50 43.18 21.30
N ARG A 102 13.84 42.98 20.16
CA ARG A 102 13.46 44.06 19.25
C ARG A 102 12.50 45.05 19.93
N LYS A 103 11.50 44.58 20.67
CA LYS A 103 10.59 45.46 21.42
C LYS A 103 11.36 46.30 22.45
N LEU A 104 12.25 45.70 23.22
CA LEU A 104 13.07 46.42 24.20
C LEU A 104 13.97 47.46 23.53
N GLU A 105 14.53 47.17 22.35
CA GLU A 105 15.30 48.12 21.56
C GLU A 105 14.42 49.25 21.02
N GLU A 106 13.21 48.97 20.51
CA GLU A 106 12.25 49.98 20.05
C GLU A 106 11.76 50.86 21.20
N ASP A 107 11.49 50.30 22.37
CA ASP A 107 11.02 51.05 23.54
C ASP A 107 12.15 51.87 24.16
N ARG A 108 13.38 51.34 24.20
CA ARG A 108 14.57 52.14 24.55
C ARG A 108 14.82 53.24 23.53
N ALA A 109 14.67 52.98 22.23
CA ALA A 109 14.83 53.99 21.19
C ALA A 109 13.76 55.08 21.29
N LYS A 110 12.49 54.72 21.56
CA LYS A 110 11.42 55.69 21.82
C LYS A 110 11.69 56.53 23.06
N ALA A 111 12.13 55.91 24.15
CA ALA A 111 12.50 56.63 25.38
C ALA A 111 13.67 57.59 25.12
N CYS A 112 14.75 57.10 24.49
CA CYS A 112 15.89 57.93 24.09
C CYS A 112 15.49 59.07 23.15
N LEU A 113 14.60 58.81 22.18
CA LEU A 113 14.10 59.84 21.27
C LEU A 113 13.24 60.88 21.99
N ALA A 114 12.43 60.47 22.97
CA ALA A 114 11.64 61.37 23.81
C ALA A 114 12.52 62.24 24.74
N ASP A 115 13.63 61.70 25.23
CA ASP A 115 14.60 62.44 26.05
C ASP A 115 15.44 63.43 25.21
N ILE A 116 15.78 63.06 23.97
CA ILE A 116 16.58 63.91 23.06
C ILE A 116 15.72 65.03 22.43
N PHE A 117 14.46 64.75 22.11
CA PHE A 117 13.52 65.72 21.56
C PHE A 117 12.34 65.92 22.52
N PRO A 118 12.53 66.65 23.64
CA PRO A 118 11.42 66.96 24.53
C PRO A 118 10.42 67.82 23.77
N ILE A 119 9.19 67.30 23.62
CA ILE A 119 8.06 68.09 23.10
C ILE A 119 7.87 69.26 24.07
N ARG A 120 8.32 70.45 23.66
CA ARG A 120 8.13 71.69 24.42
C ARG A 120 6.63 72.00 24.41
N ALA A 121 5.95 71.63 25.49
CA ALA A 121 4.59 72.06 25.74
C ALA A 121 4.59 73.59 25.88
N SER A 122 3.81 74.24 25.01
CA SER A 122 3.60 75.69 24.96
C SER A 122 2.86 76.24 26.17
#